data_AF-A0AB38T3Z9-F1
#
_entry.id   AF-A0AB38T3Z9-F1
#
_cell.length_a   1.000
_cell.length_b   1.000
_cell.length_c   1.000
_cell.angle_alpha   90.00
_cell.angle_beta   90.00
_cell.angle_gamma   90.00
#
_symmetry.space_group_name_H-M   'P 1'
#
loop_
_entity.id
_entity.type
_entity.pdbx_description
1 polymer ?
#
loop_
_entity_poly.entity_id
_entity_poly.type
_entity_poly.pdbx_seq_one_letter_code
_entity_poly.pdbx_strand_id
1 'polypeptide(L)'
;MVPRRYFHRRALWPLALTWLIALLATGPAAFAADAAPDLGPTMRFGIVRSNAAGCEPICPEWISAEGSIEAGTPALFKRMLKTLGGRKLPVVVDSPGGNVEAALTLGRLIRKNKLDIAIGKTVFSSCQPDAKGCQDRDARYFGDVIDYGAMCNSACPLMFAGGIRRVAGEWAYLGVHQITTTYIRTKLQYRTTYRIVGGKKKILNTKIVSRKNAGSYKTYEMSKSVEKKLAAYLDQMGIEQSMLETMKGTPASEIHQIALDDMLAMKLVTSTDAVGLLTAASLCEPGRLATNSREVPGNKPDGLMATAARPTPPAIEPEAARRDEDMRFVVVRGTNPLCNPDCPEWISAEGAITPQTPQKLRQLLATLGKRQLPVVISSKGGDLFSALAAGRLIHEKNLDVAVGRTDFVGCDPGAWNCLAKEGAYAGLSIDAGVECDSACAFMLAGGIRRLVGPQARLSLYPMGQKLMVKAYLEEMAISSALFAAIERRSVERRLEPDMMLKVGLTTSLQSVDALTGATICEAVPRPENCRIRPSANAEADAPAKL
;
A
#
# COMPACT_ATOMS: atom_id res chain seq x y z
N MET A 1 -98.08 -0.21 -19.21
CA MET A 1 -97.12 -1.27 -19.62
C MET A 1 -96.13 -0.67 -20.60
N VAL A 2 -94.83 -0.95 -20.37
CA VAL A 2 -93.63 -0.61 -21.17
C VAL A 2 -93.20 0.88 -21.20
N PRO A 3 -92.11 1.24 -20.49
CA PRO A 3 -91.67 2.62 -20.33
C PRO A 3 -90.38 3.01 -21.09
N ARG A 4 -90.38 4.29 -21.45
CA ARG A 4 -89.32 5.31 -21.43
C ARG A 4 -88.02 5.12 -22.22
N ARG A 5 -87.97 5.88 -23.34
CA ARG A 5 -86.76 6.51 -23.89
C ARG A 5 -86.46 7.85 -23.21
N TYR A 6 -85.17 8.15 -23.20
CA TYR A 6 -84.45 9.43 -23.26
C TYR A 6 -83.56 9.73 -22.06
N PHE A 7 -82.25 9.76 -22.29
CA PHE A 7 -81.41 10.92 -21.96
C PHE A 7 -80.18 10.98 -22.88
N HIS A 8 -79.89 12.20 -23.33
CA HIS A 8 -78.74 12.65 -24.13
C HIS A 8 -77.39 12.43 -23.44
N ARG A 9 -76.31 12.21 -24.22
CA ARG A 9 -75.27 13.24 -24.49
C ARG A 9 -74.14 12.74 -25.41
N ARG A 10 -73.61 13.70 -26.16
CA ARG A 10 -72.56 13.64 -27.20
C ARG A 10 -71.18 13.37 -26.60
N ALA A 11 -70.36 12.58 -27.30
CA ALA A 11 -68.90 12.49 -27.10
C ALA A 11 -68.19 12.79 -28.44
N LEU A 12 -67.06 13.50 -28.34
CA LEU A 12 -66.29 14.16 -29.39
C LEU A 12 -65.24 13.24 -30.05
N TRP A 13 -64.90 13.61 -31.30
CA TRP A 13 -63.95 13.11 -32.31
C TRP A 13 -62.67 12.32 -31.93
N PRO A 14 -62.19 11.44 -32.85
CA PRO A 14 -60.78 11.13 -33.04
C PRO A 14 -60.19 11.75 -34.32
N LEU A 15 -58.89 12.08 -34.30
CA LEU A 15 -58.10 12.45 -35.47
C LEU A 15 -57.02 11.38 -35.72
N ALA A 16 -56.88 11.03 -37.00
CA ALA A 16 -55.96 10.04 -37.56
C ALA A 16 -54.77 10.72 -38.26
N LEU A 17 -53.80 9.88 -38.65
CA LEU A 17 -52.70 10.09 -39.62
C LEU A 17 -51.47 10.86 -39.09
N THR A 18 -50.25 10.30 -39.09
CA THR A 18 -49.52 9.87 -40.28
C THR A 18 -48.35 8.92 -39.95
N TRP A 19 -48.16 7.93 -40.82
CA TRP A 19 -46.99 7.05 -40.96
C TRP A 19 -46.17 7.52 -42.18
N LEU A 20 -44.83 7.50 -42.11
CA LEU A 20 -43.90 6.91 -43.10
C LEU A 20 -42.49 7.51 -42.96
N ILE A 21 -41.48 6.67 -42.73
CA ILE A 21 -40.44 6.28 -43.70
C ILE A 21 -39.49 5.29 -43.00
N ALA A 22 -39.36 4.11 -43.60
CA ALA A 22 -38.35 3.12 -43.28
C ALA A 22 -36.98 3.52 -43.89
N LEU A 23 -35.90 3.41 -43.11
CA LEU A 23 -34.58 3.14 -43.67
C LEU A 23 -33.90 2.04 -42.86
N LEU A 24 -33.54 1.00 -43.61
CA LEU A 24 -32.74 -0.15 -43.20
C LEU A 24 -31.38 0.30 -42.68
N ALA A 25 -31.07 -0.09 -41.44
CA ALA A 25 -29.72 -0.24 -40.96
C ALA A 25 -29.62 -1.53 -40.13
N THR A 26 -29.66 -2.68 -40.80
CA THR A 26 -29.13 -3.93 -40.24
C THR A 26 -27.61 -3.87 -40.28
N GLY A 27 -27.03 -3.05 -39.39
CA GLY A 27 -25.61 -3.13 -39.10
C GLY A 27 -25.30 -4.50 -38.47
N PRO A 28 -24.16 -5.13 -38.78
CA PRO A 28 -23.75 -6.32 -38.05
C PRO A 28 -23.59 -5.92 -36.59
N ALA A 29 -24.38 -6.53 -35.71
CA ALA A 29 -24.13 -6.48 -34.28
C ALA A 29 -22.70 -7.00 -34.06
N ALA A 30 -21.77 -6.07 -33.85
CA ALA A 30 -20.44 -6.38 -33.38
C ALA A 30 -20.61 -6.95 -31.97
N PHE A 31 -20.68 -8.27 -31.90
CA PHE A 31 -20.64 -9.00 -30.64
C PHE A 31 -19.33 -8.63 -29.95
N ALA A 32 -19.42 -7.90 -28.84
CA ALA A 32 -18.31 -7.62 -27.95
C ALA A 32 -17.69 -8.95 -27.53
N ALA A 33 -16.46 -9.20 -27.95
CA ALA A 33 -15.65 -10.24 -27.35
C ALA A 33 -15.42 -9.82 -25.90
N ASP A 34 -15.82 -10.67 -24.94
CA ASP A 34 -15.46 -10.49 -23.53
C ASP A 34 -13.94 -10.40 -23.42
N ALA A 35 -13.44 -9.17 -23.29
CA ALA A 35 -12.03 -8.93 -22.99
C ALA A 35 -11.70 -9.59 -21.64
N ALA A 36 -10.50 -10.15 -21.52
CA ALA A 36 -9.98 -10.54 -20.21
C ALA A 36 -10.05 -9.33 -19.28
N PRO A 37 -10.39 -9.51 -17.98
CA PRO A 37 -10.41 -8.40 -17.04
C PRO A 37 -9.04 -7.70 -17.08
N ASP A 38 -9.04 -6.38 -17.27
CA ASP A 38 -7.84 -5.55 -17.20
C ASP A 38 -7.40 -5.49 -15.74
N LEU A 39 -6.46 -6.37 -15.38
CA LEU A 39 -5.86 -6.45 -14.06
C LEU A 39 -4.69 -5.45 -13.90
N GLY A 40 -4.59 -4.47 -14.79
CA GLY A 40 -3.47 -3.54 -14.85
C GLY A 40 -2.27 -4.09 -15.63
N PRO A 41 -1.13 -3.37 -15.58
CA PRO A 41 0.01 -3.66 -16.45
C PRO A 41 0.57 -5.06 -16.20
N THR A 42 1.06 -5.69 -17.27
CA THR A 42 1.75 -6.98 -17.21
C THR A 42 2.88 -6.95 -16.19
N MET A 43 3.08 -8.06 -15.47
CA MET A 43 4.11 -8.18 -14.46
C MET A 43 5.49 -7.86 -15.03
N ARG A 44 6.12 -6.83 -14.46
CA ARG A 44 7.47 -6.38 -14.77
C ARG A 44 8.45 -6.91 -13.74
N PHE A 45 9.70 -6.99 -14.16
CA PHE A 45 10.78 -7.37 -13.27
C PHE A 45 11.95 -6.39 -13.34
N GLY A 46 12.52 -6.06 -12.17
CA GLY A 46 13.69 -5.20 -12.08
C GLY A 46 14.62 -5.63 -10.95
N ILE A 47 15.92 -5.49 -11.17
CA ILE A 47 16.92 -5.66 -10.10
C ILE A 47 17.07 -4.31 -9.41
N VAL A 48 16.79 -4.28 -8.12
CA VAL A 48 16.75 -3.04 -7.34
C VAL A 48 17.76 -3.15 -6.21
N ARG A 49 18.59 -2.11 -6.04
CA ARG A 49 19.50 -1.93 -4.91
C ARG A 49 18.89 -0.95 -3.93
N SER A 50 18.99 -1.26 -2.64
CA SER A 50 18.54 -0.32 -1.60
C SER A 50 19.31 0.99 -1.68
N ASN A 51 18.60 2.09 -1.48
CA ASN A 51 19.18 3.41 -1.22
C ASN A 51 18.94 3.87 0.23
N ALA A 52 18.61 2.93 1.14
CA ALA A 52 18.39 3.24 2.54
C ALA A 52 19.67 3.77 3.21
N ALA A 53 19.52 4.77 4.07
CA ALA A 53 20.64 5.33 4.81
C ALA A 53 21.32 4.26 5.69
N GLY A 54 22.65 4.21 5.66
CA GLY A 54 23.45 3.31 6.48
C GLY A 54 23.87 1.98 5.83
N CYS A 55 23.42 1.66 4.61
CA CYS A 55 23.90 0.45 3.90
C CYS A 55 25.18 0.68 3.08
N GLU A 56 25.52 1.91 2.72
CA GLU A 56 26.72 2.13 1.90
C GLU A 56 28.00 1.76 2.66
N PRO A 57 29.00 1.13 2.00
CA PRO A 57 29.11 0.92 0.55
C PRO A 57 28.42 -0.35 0.01
N ILE A 58 27.89 -1.22 0.88
CA ILE A 58 27.34 -2.54 0.51
C ILE A 58 25.85 -2.58 0.81
N CYS A 59 25.00 -2.42 -0.20
CA CYS A 59 23.55 -2.38 -0.02
C CYS A 59 22.86 -3.66 -0.51
N PRO A 60 21.74 -4.05 0.11
CA PRO A 60 20.99 -5.22 -0.31
C PRO A 60 20.34 -5.00 -1.67
N GLU A 61 20.28 -6.04 -2.49
CA GLU A 61 19.54 -6.09 -3.75
C GLU A 61 18.35 -7.06 -3.67
N TRP A 62 17.33 -6.82 -4.48
CA TRP A 62 16.20 -7.72 -4.67
C TRP A 62 15.69 -7.68 -6.11
N ILE A 63 14.80 -8.60 -6.40
CA ILE A 63 14.03 -8.64 -7.63
C ILE A 63 12.65 -8.03 -7.32
N SER A 64 12.34 -6.86 -7.88
CA SER A 64 10.96 -6.36 -7.93
C SER A 64 10.16 -7.20 -8.95
N ALA A 65 8.97 -7.65 -8.58
CA ALA A 65 8.05 -8.43 -9.41
C ALA A 65 6.62 -7.87 -9.27
N GLU A 66 6.25 -6.91 -10.12
CA GLU A 66 5.03 -6.11 -9.91
C GLU A 66 4.12 -6.10 -11.13
N GLY A 67 2.82 -6.31 -10.92
CA GLY A 67 1.79 -6.28 -11.96
C GLY A 67 1.08 -7.62 -12.19
N SER A 68 0.31 -7.72 -13.26
CA SER A 68 -0.56 -8.87 -13.56
C SER A 68 0.22 -10.06 -14.14
N ILE A 69 -0.07 -11.27 -13.66
CA ILE A 69 0.60 -12.49 -14.11
C ILE A 69 -0.01 -12.93 -15.45
N GLU A 70 0.68 -12.69 -16.55
CA GLU A 70 0.26 -13.16 -17.88
C GLU A 70 1.01 -14.41 -18.34
N ALA A 71 0.54 -15.03 -19.43
CA ALA A 71 1.16 -16.22 -20.02
C ALA A 71 2.65 -16.04 -20.39
N GLY A 72 3.06 -14.81 -20.76
CA GLY A 72 4.45 -14.48 -21.09
C GLY A 72 5.36 -14.23 -19.87
N THR A 73 4.80 -14.01 -18.68
CA THR A 73 5.53 -13.63 -17.46
C THR A 73 6.64 -14.60 -17.07
N PRO A 74 6.46 -15.94 -17.14
CA PRO A 74 7.54 -16.87 -16.80
C PRO A 74 8.77 -16.73 -17.70
N ALA A 75 8.59 -16.34 -18.95
CA ALA A 75 9.69 -16.11 -19.88
C ALA A 75 10.46 -14.83 -19.53
N LEU A 76 9.77 -13.77 -19.13
CA LEU A 76 10.38 -12.53 -18.61
C LEU A 76 11.23 -12.81 -17.37
N PHE A 77 10.66 -13.51 -16.39
CA PHE A 77 11.37 -13.89 -15.16
C PHE A 77 12.62 -14.73 -15.46
N LYS A 78 12.49 -15.75 -16.33
CA LYS A 78 13.62 -16.59 -16.73
C LYS A 78 14.73 -15.80 -17.43
N ARG A 79 14.40 -14.76 -18.22
CA ARG A 79 15.41 -13.89 -18.85
C ARG A 79 16.18 -13.10 -17.80
N MET A 80 15.50 -12.48 -16.84
CA MET A 80 16.15 -11.76 -15.75
C MET A 80 17.00 -12.70 -14.87
N LEU A 81 16.54 -13.90 -14.53
CA LEU A 81 17.36 -14.82 -13.74
C LEU A 81 18.69 -15.18 -14.44
N LYS A 82 18.74 -15.15 -15.77
CA LYS A 82 20.00 -15.32 -16.52
C LYS A 82 20.95 -14.13 -16.35
N THR A 83 20.43 -12.90 -16.24
CA THR A 83 21.28 -11.71 -16.03
C THR A 83 21.91 -11.69 -14.64
N LEU A 84 21.31 -12.37 -13.67
CA LEU A 84 21.87 -12.52 -12.32
C LEU A 84 23.10 -13.43 -12.24
N GLY A 85 23.43 -14.20 -13.28
CA GLY A 85 24.64 -15.04 -13.27
C GLY A 85 24.70 -16.05 -12.12
N GLY A 86 23.55 -16.52 -11.62
CA GLY A 86 23.47 -17.48 -10.50
C GLY A 86 23.37 -16.86 -9.11
N ARG A 87 23.36 -15.52 -9.01
CA ARG A 87 23.06 -14.82 -7.75
C ARG A 87 21.64 -15.11 -7.29
N LYS A 88 21.47 -15.28 -5.97
CA LYS A 88 20.17 -15.52 -5.33
C LYS A 88 19.69 -14.24 -4.66
N LEU A 89 18.83 -13.52 -5.35
CA LEU A 89 18.17 -12.34 -4.81
C LEU A 89 16.76 -12.71 -4.34
N PRO A 90 16.28 -12.16 -3.22
CA PRO A 90 14.89 -12.31 -2.82
C PRO A 90 13.98 -11.66 -3.86
N VAL A 91 12.79 -12.22 -4.05
CA VAL A 91 11.73 -11.67 -4.90
C VAL A 91 10.78 -10.87 -4.02
N VAL A 92 10.47 -9.64 -4.41
CA VAL A 92 9.49 -8.76 -3.76
C VAL A 92 8.32 -8.62 -4.72
N VAL A 93 7.15 -9.13 -4.33
CA VAL A 93 5.98 -9.25 -5.20
C VAL A 93 4.82 -8.35 -4.77
N ASP A 94 4.27 -7.62 -5.74
CA ASP A 94 3.00 -6.89 -5.63
C ASP A 94 2.16 -7.20 -6.89
N SER A 95 1.16 -8.08 -6.75
CA SER A 95 0.41 -8.62 -7.89
C SER A 95 -1.07 -8.87 -7.56
N PRO A 96 -2.00 -8.41 -8.42
CA PRO A 96 -3.41 -8.75 -8.33
C PRO A 96 -3.71 -10.20 -8.78
N GLY A 97 -2.71 -10.94 -9.27
CA GLY A 97 -2.87 -12.28 -9.84
C GLY A 97 -2.98 -12.28 -11.36
N GLY A 98 -3.70 -13.26 -11.92
CA GLY A 98 -3.85 -13.43 -13.37
C GLY A 98 -3.88 -14.90 -13.80
N ASN A 99 -3.04 -15.25 -14.76
CA ASN A 99 -2.94 -16.57 -15.35
C ASN A 99 -2.36 -17.60 -14.37
N VAL A 100 -3.19 -18.58 -14.00
CA VAL A 100 -2.85 -19.64 -13.04
C VAL A 100 -1.65 -20.48 -13.50
N GLU A 101 -1.61 -20.91 -14.75
CA GLU A 101 -0.51 -21.75 -15.26
C GLU A 101 0.84 -21.02 -15.25
N ALA A 102 0.82 -19.72 -15.56
CA ALA A 102 1.98 -18.86 -15.45
C ALA A 102 2.43 -18.70 -13.99
N ALA A 103 1.50 -18.51 -13.05
CA ALA A 103 1.81 -18.42 -11.62
C ALA A 103 2.43 -19.72 -11.07
N LEU A 104 1.86 -20.88 -11.43
CA LEU A 104 2.44 -22.20 -11.07
C LEU A 104 3.86 -22.35 -11.65
N THR A 105 4.09 -21.84 -12.85
CA THR A 105 5.41 -21.91 -13.50
C THR A 105 6.41 -20.95 -12.84
N LEU A 106 5.98 -19.75 -12.47
CA LEU A 106 6.80 -18.80 -11.70
C LEU A 106 7.19 -19.38 -10.35
N GLY A 107 6.24 -19.96 -9.60
CA GLY A 107 6.56 -20.58 -8.32
C GLY A 107 7.52 -21.78 -8.45
N ARG A 108 7.39 -22.61 -9.50
CA ARG A 108 8.41 -23.63 -9.82
C ARG A 108 9.78 -23.04 -10.14
N LEU A 109 9.85 -21.91 -10.85
CA LEU A 109 11.12 -21.23 -11.16
C LEU A 109 11.75 -20.66 -9.89
N ILE A 110 10.96 -20.02 -9.01
CA ILE A 110 11.41 -19.50 -7.71
C ILE A 110 11.98 -20.65 -6.86
N ARG A 111 11.22 -21.74 -6.70
CA ARG A 111 11.64 -22.93 -5.95
C ARG A 111 12.92 -23.54 -6.50
N LYS A 112 12.98 -23.75 -7.83
CA LYS A 112 14.13 -24.34 -8.51
C LYS A 112 15.41 -23.53 -8.31
N ASN A 113 15.32 -22.20 -8.30
CA ASN A 113 16.46 -21.31 -8.10
C ASN A 113 16.75 -21.02 -6.62
N LYS A 114 16.00 -21.63 -5.70
CA LYS A 114 16.14 -21.48 -4.25
C LYS A 114 16.07 -20.00 -3.81
N LEU A 115 15.09 -19.28 -4.34
CA LEU A 115 14.88 -17.87 -4.03
C LEU A 115 13.89 -17.72 -2.87
N ASP A 116 14.15 -16.72 -2.02
CA ASP A 116 13.19 -16.25 -1.04
C ASP A 116 12.19 -15.31 -1.71
N ILE A 117 11.02 -15.16 -1.11
CA ILE A 117 9.98 -14.27 -1.64
C ILE A 117 9.25 -13.55 -0.51
N ALA A 118 8.95 -12.28 -0.73
CA ALA A 118 8.18 -11.44 0.16
C ALA A 118 7.07 -10.69 -0.58
N ILE A 119 5.93 -10.49 0.08
CA ILE A 119 4.88 -9.60 -0.42
C ILE A 119 5.24 -8.18 -0.01
N GLY A 120 5.48 -7.33 -1.01
CA GLY A 120 5.91 -5.95 -0.81
C GLY A 120 5.92 -5.20 -2.13
N LYS A 121 5.91 -3.87 -2.04
CA LYS A 121 5.93 -2.96 -3.19
C LYS A 121 7.26 -2.21 -3.21
N THR A 122 7.89 -2.20 -4.37
CA THR A 122 9.14 -1.46 -4.58
C THR A 122 8.84 -0.02 -4.94
N VAL A 123 9.38 0.91 -4.15
CA VAL A 123 9.33 2.34 -4.43
C VAL A 123 10.64 2.75 -5.07
N PHE A 124 10.61 3.00 -6.38
CA PHE A 124 11.76 3.43 -7.15
C PHE A 124 12.08 4.90 -6.87
N SER A 125 13.36 5.22 -6.65
CA SER A 125 13.82 6.56 -6.28
C SER A 125 14.18 7.48 -7.45
N SER A 126 14.59 6.92 -8.60
CA SER A 126 15.12 7.72 -9.72
C SER A 126 14.60 7.27 -11.08
N CYS A 127 14.68 5.97 -11.38
CA CYS A 127 14.18 5.40 -12.62
C CYS A 127 13.27 4.20 -12.34
N GLN A 128 12.13 4.18 -13.04
CA GLN A 128 11.24 3.02 -13.10
C GLN A 128 11.49 2.23 -14.39
N PRO A 129 11.25 0.90 -14.39
CA PRO A 129 11.52 0.05 -15.55
C PRO A 129 10.89 0.47 -16.88
N ASP A 130 9.81 1.27 -16.85
CA ASP A 130 9.05 1.70 -18.04
C ASP A 130 9.15 3.21 -18.32
N ALA A 131 10.00 3.95 -17.59
CA ALA A 131 10.15 5.39 -17.76
C ALA A 131 10.87 5.74 -19.08
N LYS A 132 10.20 6.51 -19.95
CA LYS A 132 10.79 7.02 -21.20
C LYS A 132 12.03 7.87 -20.88
N GLY A 133 13.15 7.58 -21.55
CA GLY A 133 14.41 8.31 -21.37
C GLY A 133 15.35 7.72 -20.31
N CYS A 134 14.98 6.62 -19.66
CA CYS A 134 15.92 5.88 -18.81
C CYS A 134 16.85 5.05 -19.70
N GLN A 135 18.06 5.56 -19.94
CA GLN A 135 19.10 4.81 -20.65
C GLN A 135 19.91 3.96 -19.67
N ASP A 136 19.78 2.66 -19.88
CA ASP A 136 20.37 1.58 -19.09
C ASP A 136 21.90 1.63 -19.17
N ARG A 137 22.55 2.08 -18.09
CA ARG A 137 23.96 1.79 -17.82
C ARG A 137 23.97 0.88 -16.58
N ASP A 138 24.04 -0.42 -16.81
CA ASP A 138 24.24 -1.49 -15.82
C ASP A 138 23.06 -2.00 -14.97
N ALA A 139 21.82 -1.95 -15.47
CA ALA A 139 20.67 -2.74 -15.00
C ALA A 139 20.45 -2.73 -13.47
N ARG A 140 20.54 -1.54 -12.86
CA ARG A 140 20.31 -1.36 -11.42
C ARG A 140 19.43 -0.17 -11.17
N TYR A 141 18.19 -0.45 -10.80
CA TYR A 141 17.32 0.56 -10.21
C TYR A 141 17.69 0.74 -8.74
N PHE A 142 17.39 1.92 -8.21
CA PHE A 142 17.52 2.22 -6.79
C PHE A 142 16.14 2.42 -6.19
N GLY A 143 15.91 1.90 -4.99
CA GLY A 143 14.63 2.08 -4.33
C GLY A 143 14.61 1.52 -2.92
N ASP A 144 13.41 1.49 -2.35
CA ASP A 144 13.11 0.86 -1.07
C ASP A 144 11.89 -0.06 -1.20
N VAL A 145 11.65 -0.91 -0.21
CA VAL A 145 10.50 -1.81 -0.15
C VAL A 145 9.57 -1.42 0.98
N ILE A 146 8.30 -1.24 0.65
CA ILE A 146 7.22 -1.07 1.62
C ILE A 146 6.32 -2.31 1.57
N ASP A 147 5.81 -2.74 2.72
CA ASP A 147 4.81 -3.83 2.79
C ASP A 147 3.37 -3.32 2.80
N TYR A 148 3.20 -2.05 3.14
CA TYR A 148 1.90 -1.40 3.26
C TYR A 148 1.18 -1.25 1.91
N GLY A 149 -0.01 -1.85 1.80
CA GLY A 149 -0.81 -1.81 0.58
C GLY A 149 -0.33 -2.75 -0.54
N ALA A 150 0.79 -3.44 -0.35
CA ALA A 150 1.25 -4.48 -1.26
C ALA A 150 0.28 -5.65 -1.23
N MET A 151 0.04 -6.27 -2.39
CA MET A 151 -0.92 -7.38 -2.49
C MET A 151 -0.35 -8.58 -3.23
N CYS A 152 -0.88 -9.76 -2.90
CA CYS A 152 -0.69 -10.99 -3.63
C CYS A 152 -2.02 -11.71 -3.70
N ASN A 153 -2.80 -11.39 -4.73
CA ASN A 153 -4.18 -11.85 -4.86
C ASN A 153 -4.35 -12.93 -5.94
N SER A 154 -5.42 -13.72 -5.80
CA SER A 154 -5.90 -14.68 -6.81
C SER A 154 -4.86 -15.73 -7.18
N ALA A 155 -4.22 -15.62 -8.36
CA ALA A 155 -3.17 -16.53 -8.80
C ALA A 155 -1.79 -16.23 -8.17
N CYS A 156 -1.55 -15.02 -7.63
CA CYS A 156 -0.26 -14.65 -7.05
C CYS A 156 0.18 -15.57 -5.89
N PRO A 157 -0.70 -15.96 -4.93
CA PRO A 157 -0.35 -16.90 -3.87
C PRO A 157 0.28 -18.22 -4.37
N LEU A 158 -0.09 -18.66 -5.57
CA LEU A 158 0.50 -19.85 -6.20
C LEU A 158 1.95 -19.61 -6.65
N MET A 159 2.30 -18.40 -7.10
CA MET A 159 3.68 -18.01 -7.35
C MET A 159 4.45 -17.88 -6.02
N PHE A 160 3.85 -17.20 -5.03
CA PHE A 160 4.40 -16.97 -3.70
C PHE A 160 4.79 -18.29 -2.99
N ALA A 161 3.97 -19.32 -3.15
CA ALA A 161 4.23 -20.68 -2.66
C ALA A 161 5.62 -21.24 -3.04
N GLY A 162 6.18 -20.78 -4.17
CA GLY A 162 7.48 -21.22 -4.68
C GLY A 162 8.67 -20.85 -3.79
N GLY A 163 8.55 -19.86 -2.91
CA GLY A 163 9.66 -19.36 -2.10
C GLY A 163 10.23 -20.38 -1.12
N ILE A 164 11.55 -20.28 -0.85
CA ILE A 164 12.19 -21.05 0.23
C ILE A 164 11.78 -20.46 1.58
N ARG A 165 12.11 -19.19 1.82
CA ARG A 165 11.51 -18.35 2.86
C ARG A 165 10.40 -17.51 2.23
N ARG A 166 9.24 -17.49 2.89
CA ARG A 166 8.02 -16.82 2.43
C ARG A 166 7.57 -15.85 3.50
N VAL A 167 7.59 -14.56 3.19
CA VAL A 167 7.30 -13.49 4.14
C VAL A 167 6.16 -12.63 3.63
N ALA A 168 5.12 -12.44 4.43
CA ALA A 168 4.11 -11.42 4.20
C ALA A 168 4.32 -10.35 5.27
N GLY A 169 4.57 -9.10 4.86
CA GLY A 169 4.60 -8.02 5.84
C GLY A 169 3.25 -7.90 6.53
N GLU A 170 3.26 -7.42 7.77
CA GLU A 170 2.07 -7.31 8.63
C GLU A 170 0.91 -6.56 7.94
N TRP A 171 1.24 -5.65 7.03
CA TRP A 171 0.30 -4.79 6.32
C TRP A 171 0.13 -5.13 4.84
N ALA A 172 0.68 -6.27 4.41
CA ALA A 172 0.54 -6.79 3.07
C ALA A 172 -0.69 -7.71 2.97
N TYR A 173 -1.35 -7.68 1.82
CA TYR A 173 -2.54 -8.46 1.53
C TYR A 173 -2.17 -9.75 0.82
N LEU A 174 -2.60 -10.90 1.35
CA LEU A 174 -2.65 -12.13 0.57
C LEU A 174 -4.10 -12.61 0.53
N GLY A 175 -4.65 -12.72 -0.67
CA GLY A 175 -6.04 -13.07 -0.87
C GLY A 175 -6.26 -14.16 -1.92
N VAL A 176 -7.25 -15.01 -1.70
CA VAL A 176 -7.62 -16.10 -2.59
C VAL A 176 -9.09 -16.06 -2.98
N HIS A 177 -9.42 -16.65 -4.13
CA HIS A 177 -10.79 -16.94 -4.56
C HIS A 177 -10.82 -18.17 -5.48
N GLN A 178 -12.01 -18.66 -5.84
CA GLN A 178 -12.14 -19.80 -6.75
C GLN A 178 -11.67 -19.46 -8.17
N ILE A 179 -11.03 -20.40 -8.86
CA ILE A 179 -10.50 -20.16 -10.21
C ILE A 179 -11.62 -20.21 -11.24
N THR A 180 -11.78 -19.13 -12.00
CA THR A 180 -12.68 -19.08 -13.15
C THR A 180 -12.02 -19.65 -14.40
N THR A 181 -12.69 -20.58 -15.09
CA THR A 181 -12.22 -21.15 -16.37
C THR A 181 -13.03 -20.57 -17.53
N THR A 182 -12.36 -19.99 -18.53
CA THR A 182 -13.01 -19.49 -19.75
C THR A 182 -12.84 -20.50 -20.89
N TYR A 183 -13.95 -21.01 -21.41
CA TYR A 183 -13.98 -21.92 -22.55
C TYR A 183 -14.23 -21.15 -23.83
N ILE A 184 -13.28 -21.19 -24.77
CA ILE A 184 -13.44 -20.60 -26.11
C ILE A 184 -13.92 -21.70 -27.06
N ARG A 185 -15.15 -21.57 -27.57
CA ARG A 185 -15.71 -22.52 -28.53
C ARG A 185 -15.25 -22.11 -29.92
N THR A 186 -14.71 -23.05 -30.67
CA THR A 186 -14.26 -22.81 -32.05
C THR A 186 -14.90 -23.83 -32.97
N LYS A 187 -15.55 -23.37 -34.03
CA LYS A 187 -16.09 -24.22 -35.10
C LYS A 187 -15.00 -24.47 -36.12
N LEU A 188 -14.52 -25.72 -36.19
CA LEU A 188 -13.55 -26.17 -37.18
C LEU A 188 -14.29 -26.87 -38.32
N GLN A 189 -14.00 -26.47 -39.56
CA GLN A 189 -14.41 -27.20 -40.75
C GLN A 189 -13.21 -27.96 -41.30
N TYR A 190 -13.42 -29.24 -41.60
CA TYR A 190 -12.39 -30.11 -42.17
C TYR A 190 -12.75 -30.45 -43.63
N ARG A 191 -11.72 -30.51 -44.48
CA ARG A 191 -11.81 -31.16 -45.80
C ARG A 191 -10.97 -32.44 -45.73
N THR A 192 -11.65 -33.57 -45.84
CA THR A 192 -11.02 -34.90 -45.84
C THR A 192 -11.01 -35.48 -47.25
N THR A 193 -9.82 -35.73 -47.78
CA THR A 193 -9.60 -36.48 -49.03
C THR A 193 -9.45 -37.95 -48.70
N TYR A 194 -10.16 -38.83 -49.42
CA TYR A 194 -10.10 -40.27 -49.23
C TYR A 194 -10.06 -41.00 -50.56
N ARG A 195 -9.59 -42.25 -50.55
CA ARG A 195 -9.61 -43.19 -51.67
C ARG A 195 -10.27 -44.49 -51.22
N ILE A 196 -11.13 -45.06 -52.04
CA ILE A 196 -11.71 -46.39 -51.80
C ILE A 196 -10.69 -47.44 -52.25
N VAL A 197 -10.34 -48.39 -51.38
CA VAL A 197 -9.45 -49.52 -51.69
C VAL A 197 -10.13 -50.80 -51.20
N GLY A 198 -10.43 -51.74 -52.09
CA GLY A 198 -11.14 -52.98 -51.75
C GLY A 198 -12.52 -52.74 -51.11
N GLY A 199 -13.27 -51.75 -51.62
CA GLY A 199 -14.60 -51.38 -51.08
C GLY A 199 -14.57 -50.58 -49.76
N LYS A 200 -13.39 -50.34 -49.16
CA LYS A 200 -13.26 -49.60 -47.89
C LYS A 200 -12.68 -48.21 -48.09
N LYS A 201 -13.23 -47.23 -47.35
CA LYS A 201 -12.78 -45.84 -47.34
C LYS A 201 -11.42 -45.70 -46.62
N LYS A 202 -10.38 -45.34 -47.36
CA LYS A 202 -9.05 -45.03 -46.83
C LYS A 202 -8.83 -43.51 -46.85
N ILE A 203 -8.74 -42.89 -45.67
CA ILE A 203 -8.48 -41.44 -45.55
C ILE A 203 -7.03 -41.18 -45.99
N LEU A 204 -6.85 -40.27 -46.95
CA LEU A 204 -5.53 -39.86 -47.46
C LEU A 204 -5.03 -38.59 -46.76
N ASN A 205 -5.92 -37.63 -46.51
CA ASN A 205 -5.57 -36.36 -45.86
C ASN A 205 -6.81 -35.74 -45.22
N THR A 206 -6.66 -35.09 -44.07
CA THR A 206 -7.68 -34.25 -43.44
C THR A 206 -7.05 -32.90 -43.13
N LYS A 207 -7.56 -31.82 -43.74
CA LYS A 207 -7.08 -30.45 -43.50
C LYS A 207 -8.18 -29.56 -42.90
N ILE A 208 -7.79 -28.67 -41.99
CA ILE A 208 -8.70 -27.62 -41.48
C ILE A 208 -8.84 -26.57 -42.58
N VAL A 209 -10.07 -26.35 -43.07
CA VAL A 209 -10.37 -25.38 -44.12
C VAL A 209 -10.99 -24.10 -43.60
N SER A 210 -11.50 -24.10 -42.37
CA SER A 210 -12.06 -22.91 -41.75
C SER A 210 -12.08 -23.06 -40.23
N ARG A 211 -11.75 -21.96 -39.54
CA ARG A 211 -11.76 -21.84 -38.08
C ARG A 211 -12.59 -20.60 -37.75
N LYS A 212 -13.79 -20.79 -37.22
CA LYS A 212 -14.68 -19.69 -36.82
C LYS A 212 -14.84 -19.70 -35.30
N ASN A 213 -14.74 -18.52 -34.67
CA ASN A 213 -15.09 -18.37 -33.26
C ASN A 213 -16.59 -18.68 -33.09
N ALA A 214 -16.94 -19.49 -32.09
CA ALA A 214 -18.30 -19.92 -31.78
C ALA A 214 -18.74 -19.45 -30.37
N GLY A 215 -18.14 -18.36 -29.90
CA GLY A 215 -18.39 -17.75 -28.60
C GLY A 215 -17.52 -18.33 -27.49
N SER A 216 -17.62 -17.74 -26.31
CA SER A 216 -16.98 -18.23 -25.08
C SER A 216 -17.99 -18.29 -23.93
N TYR A 217 -17.73 -19.16 -22.96
CA TYR A 217 -18.46 -19.16 -21.69
C TYR A 217 -17.49 -19.36 -20.52
N LYS A 218 -17.86 -18.89 -19.33
CA LYS A 218 -17.06 -19.04 -18.11
C LYS A 218 -17.71 -20.04 -17.16
N THR A 219 -16.90 -20.86 -16.51
CA THR A 219 -17.32 -21.63 -15.35
C THR A 219 -16.59 -21.09 -14.13
N TYR A 220 -17.32 -20.83 -13.06
CA TYR A 220 -16.76 -20.27 -11.84
C TYR A 220 -16.25 -21.37 -10.91
N GLU A 221 -16.94 -22.51 -10.90
CA GLU A 221 -16.49 -23.70 -10.18
C GLU A 221 -15.26 -24.33 -10.84
N MET A 222 -14.34 -24.78 -9.98
CA MET A 222 -13.16 -25.50 -10.41
C MET A 222 -13.52 -26.93 -10.83
N SER A 223 -12.99 -27.36 -11.96
CA SER A 223 -13.10 -28.78 -12.35
C SER A 223 -12.21 -29.65 -11.46
N LYS A 224 -12.59 -30.92 -11.28
CA LYS A 224 -11.79 -31.91 -10.54
C LYS A 224 -10.34 -32.03 -11.02
N SER A 225 -10.08 -31.78 -12.31
CA SER A 225 -8.71 -31.82 -12.84
C SER A 225 -7.88 -30.62 -12.38
N VAL A 226 -8.48 -29.44 -12.32
CA VAL A 226 -7.85 -28.21 -11.81
C VAL A 226 -7.60 -28.36 -10.31
N GLU A 227 -8.58 -28.83 -9.55
CA GLU A 227 -8.42 -29.13 -8.12
C GLU A 227 -7.25 -30.07 -7.85
N LYS A 228 -7.23 -31.23 -8.53
CA LYS A 228 -6.14 -32.21 -8.36
C LYS A 228 -4.77 -31.62 -8.71
N LYS A 229 -4.71 -30.76 -9.73
CA LYS A 229 -3.47 -30.11 -10.16
C LYS A 229 -2.98 -29.09 -9.15
N LEU A 230 -3.88 -28.28 -8.58
CA LEU A 230 -3.52 -27.33 -7.53
C LEU A 230 -3.12 -28.03 -6.25
N ALA A 231 -3.87 -29.05 -5.82
CA ALA A 231 -3.54 -29.85 -4.63
C ALA A 231 -2.12 -30.42 -4.73
N ALA A 232 -1.80 -31.08 -5.86
CA ALA A 232 -0.46 -31.63 -6.09
C ALA A 232 0.63 -30.55 -6.13
N TYR A 233 0.31 -29.34 -6.61
CA TYR A 233 1.24 -28.22 -6.60
C TYR A 233 1.49 -27.67 -5.20
N LEU A 234 0.44 -27.52 -4.38
CA LEU A 234 0.57 -27.08 -2.99
C LEU A 234 1.38 -28.09 -2.18
N ASP A 235 1.13 -29.39 -2.36
CA ASP A 235 1.94 -30.46 -1.78
C ASP A 235 3.42 -30.33 -2.19
N GLN A 236 3.68 -30.11 -3.49
CA GLN A 236 5.03 -29.89 -4.01
C GLN A 236 5.73 -28.69 -3.36
N MET A 237 4.98 -27.66 -2.96
CA MET A 237 5.49 -26.44 -2.33
C MET A 237 5.47 -26.47 -0.80
N GLY A 238 4.97 -27.56 -0.20
CA GLY A 238 4.86 -27.75 1.24
C GLY A 238 3.82 -26.83 1.90
N ILE A 239 2.69 -26.61 1.23
CA ILE A 239 1.57 -25.79 1.73
C ILE A 239 0.40 -26.71 2.04
N GLU A 240 -0.29 -26.43 3.15
CA GLU A 240 -1.45 -27.21 3.58
C GLU A 240 -2.64 -27.06 2.62
N GLN A 241 -3.42 -28.13 2.51
CA GLN A 241 -4.58 -28.17 1.61
C GLN A 241 -5.71 -27.23 2.04
N SER A 242 -5.69 -26.72 3.28
CA SER A 242 -6.64 -25.71 3.75
C SER A 242 -6.63 -24.45 2.88
N MET A 243 -5.49 -24.07 2.27
CA MET A 243 -5.45 -22.98 1.29
C MET A 243 -6.35 -23.26 0.07
N LEU A 244 -6.33 -24.49 -0.44
CA LEU A 244 -7.16 -24.89 -1.59
C LEU A 244 -8.66 -24.91 -1.22
N GLU A 245 -8.99 -25.33 -0.01
CA GLU A 245 -10.36 -25.30 0.47
C GLU A 245 -10.87 -23.86 0.64
N THR A 246 -10.05 -22.94 1.18
CA THR A 246 -10.38 -21.51 1.23
C THR A 246 -10.55 -20.91 -0.17
N MET A 247 -9.69 -21.28 -1.14
CA MET A 247 -9.86 -20.89 -2.54
C MET A 247 -11.23 -21.33 -3.08
N LYS A 248 -11.60 -22.61 -2.90
CA LYS A 248 -12.86 -23.17 -3.40
C LYS A 248 -14.09 -22.56 -2.72
N GLY A 249 -14.01 -22.29 -1.41
CA GLY A 249 -15.10 -21.71 -0.63
C GLY A 249 -15.36 -20.23 -0.92
N THR A 250 -14.48 -19.56 -1.64
CA THR A 250 -14.57 -18.12 -1.88
C THR A 250 -15.10 -17.79 -3.29
N PRO A 251 -16.21 -17.04 -3.42
CA PRO A 251 -16.77 -16.60 -4.70
C PRO A 251 -15.75 -15.94 -5.64
N ALA A 252 -15.85 -16.17 -6.96
CA ALA A 252 -14.92 -15.57 -7.93
C ALA A 252 -15.05 -14.04 -8.03
N SER A 253 -16.17 -13.48 -7.56
CA SER A 253 -16.43 -12.04 -7.44
C SER A 253 -15.83 -11.42 -6.17
N GLU A 254 -15.28 -12.23 -5.28
CA GLU A 254 -14.76 -11.82 -3.97
C GLU A 254 -13.27 -12.17 -3.87
N ILE A 255 -12.62 -11.62 -2.85
CA ILE A 255 -11.26 -12.00 -2.44
C ILE A 255 -11.32 -12.24 -0.94
N HIS A 256 -11.06 -13.48 -0.53
CA HIS A 256 -10.90 -13.82 0.88
C HIS A 256 -9.45 -13.54 1.26
N GLN A 257 -9.24 -12.48 2.02
CA GLN A 257 -7.94 -12.19 2.62
C GLN A 257 -7.66 -13.22 3.72
N ILE A 258 -6.50 -13.85 3.66
CA ILE A 258 -6.04 -14.80 4.69
C ILE A 258 -5.32 -13.99 5.78
N ALA A 259 -5.66 -14.19 7.04
CA ALA A 259 -4.96 -13.54 8.15
C ALA A 259 -3.56 -14.14 8.34
N LEU A 260 -2.60 -13.39 8.89
CA LEU A 260 -1.20 -13.85 9.03
C LEU A 260 -1.07 -15.16 9.82
N ASP A 261 -1.85 -15.32 10.90
CA ASP A 261 -1.87 -16.56 11.69
C ASP A 261 -2.39 -17.75 10.89
N ASP A 262 -3.42 -17.54 10.06
CA ASP A 262 -3.93 -18.56 9.14
C ASP A 262 -2.90 -18.88 8.05
N MET A 263 -2.16 -17.88 7.55
CA MET A 263 -1.07 -18.12 6.61
C MET A 263 0.02 -19.00 7.21
N LEU A 264 0.35 -18.83 8.49
CA LEU A 264 1.30 -19.69 9.20
C LEU A 264 0.75 -21.11 9.36
N ALA A 265 -0.51 -21.24 9.80
CA ALA A 265 -1.17 -22.53 9.95
C ALA A 265 -1.24 -23.30 8.62
N MET A 266 -1.45 -22.58 7.51
CA MET A 266 -1.44 -23.13 6.15
C MET A 266 -0.02 -23.38 5.61
N LYS A 267 1.03 -23.00 6.34
CA LYS A 267 2.45 -22.96 5.88
C LYS A 267 2.66 -22.11 4.63
N LEU A 268 1.76 -21.16 4.37
CA LEU A 268 1.84 -20.23 3.26
C LEU A 268 2.97 -19.24 3.46
N VAL A 269 3.13 -18.71 4.68
CA VAL A 269 4.34 -18.01 5.14
C VAL A 269 5.19 -18.92 6.01
N THR A 270 6.49 -18.64 6.07
CA THR A 270 7.45 -19.40 6.90
C THR A 270 7.72 -18.75 8.25
N SER A 271 7.28 -17.51 8.44
CA SER A 271 7.54 -16.67 9.61
C SER A 271 6.61 -15.45 9.62
N THR A 272 6.41 -14.82 10.79
CA THR A 272 5.71 -13.53 10.97
C THR A 272 6.61 -12.31 10.75
N ASP A 273 7.83 -12.56 10.29
CA ASP A 273 8.87 -11.59 10.00
C ASP A 273 8.39 -10.48 9.05
N ALA A 274 8.96 -9.28 9.17
CA ALA A 274 8.69 -8.19 8.23
C ALA A 274 9.47 -8.37 6.92
N VAL A 275 8.97 -7.77 5.83
CA VAL A 275 9.63 -7.77 4.50
C VAL A 275 11.06 -7.24 4.58
N GLY A 276 11.31 -6.27 5.47
CA GLY A 276 12.64 -5.73 5.74
C GLY A 276 13.69 -6.77 6.11
N LEU A 277 13.32 -7.96 6.60
CA LEU A 277 14.29 -9.02 6.87
C LEU A 277 14.94 -9.63 5.61
N LEU A 278 14.42 -9.33 4.42
CA LEU A 278 15.03 -9.72 3.15
C LEU A 278 15.72 -8.54 2.43
N THR A 279 15.41 -7.29 2.80
CA THR A 279 15.80 -6.10 2.04
C THR A 279 16.42 -4.96 2.88
N ALA A 280 16.50 -5.08 4.20
CA ALA A 280 17.01 -4.02 5.08
C ALA A 280 18.52 -3.82 4.99
N ALA A 281 18.94 -2.56 5.18
CA ALA A 281 20.34 -2.15 5.23
C ALA A 281 21.20 -2.99 6.19
N SER A 282 20.65 -3.39 7.34
CA SER A 282 21.33 -4.19 8.37
C SER A 282 21.76 -5.58 7.90
N LEU A 283 21.27 -6.06 6.74
CA LEU A 283 21.69 -7.32 6.13
C LEU A 283 23.08 -7.29 5.50
N CYS A 284 23.68 -6.10 5.40
CA CYS A 284 24.93 -5.89 4.68
C CYS A 284 26.02 -5.22 5.54
N GLU A 285 25.84 -5.22 6.86
CA GLU A 285 26.82 -4.67 7.80
C GLU A 285 28.12 -5.51 7.82
N PRO A 286 29.27 -4.89 8.12
CA PRO A 286 30.53 -5.61 8.29
C PRO A 286 30.39 -6.76 9.32
N GLY A 287 30.54 -8.00 8.88
CA GLY A 287 30.38 -9.22 9.70
C GLY A 287 29.09 -10.01 9.47
N ARG A 288 28.08 -9.42 8.81
CA ARG A 288 26.85 -10.09 8.38
C ARG A 288 26.55 -9.71 6.93
N LEU A 289 27.21 -10.39 5.99
CA LEU A 289 27.00 -10.20 4.56
C LEU A 289 26.00 -11.22 4.03
N ALA A 290 24.76 -10.80 3.85
CA ALA A 290 23.75 -11.61 3.18
C ALA A 290 24.11 -11.82 1.70
N THR A 291 23.56 -12.87 1.07
CA THR A 291 23.86 -13.20 -0.33
C THR A 291 23.39 -12.14 -1.33
N ASN A 292 22.53 -11.22 -0.90
CA ASN A 292 22.05 -10.10 -1.69
C ASN A 292 22.79 -8.78 -1.43
N SER A 293 23.81 -8.75 -0.57
CA SER A 293 24.66 -7.58 -0.31
C SER A 293 25.54 -7.23 -1.52
N ARG A 294 25.54 -5.97 -1.99
CA ARG A 294 26.36 -5.54 -3.12
C ARG A 294 27.02 -4.17 -2.94
N GLU A 295 28.33 -4.16 -3.20
CA GLU A 295 29.16 -2.96 -3.30
C GLU A 295 28.90 -2.17 -4.58
N VAL A 296 29.02 -0.84 -4.52
CA VAL A 296 28.99 0.02 -5.71
C VAL A 296 30.07 -0.47 -6.70
N PRO A 297 29.78 -0.63 -8.02
CA PRO A 297 30.84 -0.84 -9.00
C PRO A 297 31.72 0.40 -9.00
N GLY A 298 32.93 0.29 -8.44
CA GLY A 298 33.94 1.31 -8.58
C GLY A 298 34.30 1.44 -10.05
N ASN A 299 34.17 2.64 -10.61
CA ASN A 299 35.03 3.02 -11.73
C ASN A 299 36.48 2.86 -11.23
N LYS A 300 37.23 1.94 -11.84
CA LYS A 300 38.67 1.81 -11.61
C LYS A 300 39.32 3.18 -11.86
N PRO A 301 40.19 3.67 -10.96
CA PRO A 301 40.95 4.87 -11.20
C PRO A 301 42.14 4.51 -12.11
N ASP A 302 42.04 4.78 -13.40
CA ASP A 302 43.23 4.88 -14.23
C ASP A 302 43.97 6.16 -13.84
N GLY A 303 45.22 5.98 -13.46
CA GLY A 303 46.01 6.96 -12.72
C GLY A 303 46.23 8.28 -13.44
N LEU A 304 46.28 9.34 -12.65
CA LEU A 304 47.21 10.45 -12.87
C LEU A 304 47.50 11.09 -11.50
N MET A 305 48.78 11.26 -11.19
CA MET A 305 49.23 11.97 -10.00
C MET A 305 48.84 13.45 -10.04
N ALA A 306 48.63 13.98 -8.83
CA ALA A 306 48.47 15.36 -8.40
C ALA A 306 48.79 16.49 -9.40
N THR A 307 47.90 17.48 -9.49
CA THR A 307 48.04 18.77 -8.78
C THR A 307 46.79 19.63 -8.94
N ALA A 308 46.59 20.51 -7.96
CA ALA A 308 45.45 21.39 -7.74
C ALA A 308 44.95 22.19 -8.96
N ALA A 309 43.63 22.21 -9.14
CA ALA A 309 42.83 23.43 -9.23
C ALA A 309 41.33 23.02 -9.23
N ARG A 310 40.53 23.63 -8.35
CA ARG A 310 39.07 23.52 -8.39
C ARG A 310 38.54 24.22 -9.65
N PRO A 311 37.66 23.57 -10.44
CA PRO A 311 36.61 24.27 -11.15
C PRO A 311 35.27 24.01 -10.45
N THR A 312 34.56 25.10 -10.21
CA THR A 312 33.20 25.15 -9.67
C THR A 312 32.25 24.29 -10.53
N PRO A 313 31.45 23.39 -9.94
CA PRO A 313 30.34 22.77 -10.66
C PRO A 313 29.25 23.82 -10.96
N PRO A 314 28.55 23.74 -12.10
CA PRO A 314 27.38 24.56 -12.35
C PRO A 314 26.29 24.24 -11.31
N ALA A 315 25.53 25.27 -10.94
CA ALA A 315 24.48 25.20 -9.94
C ALA A 315 23.47 24.08 -10.29
N ILE A 316 23.56 22.98 -9.55
CA ILE A 316 22.45 22.06 -9.37
C ILE A 316 21.57 22.72 -8.33
N GLU A 317 20.38 23.16 -8.75
CA GLU A 317 19.35 23.60 -7.81
C GLU A 317 19.12 22.49 -6.77
N PRO A 318 19.18 22.80 -5.46
CA PRO A 318 19.18 21.78 -4.45
C PRO A 318 17.82 21.10 -4.37
N GLU A 319 17.90 19.78 -4.28
CA GLU A 319 16.89 18.79 -3.89
C GLU A 319 16.20 19.08 -2.51
N ALA A 320 16.44 20.26 -1.93
CA ALA A 320 15.78 20.76 -0.74
C ALA A 320 14.29 21.10 -0.98
N ALA A 321 13.92 21.53 -2.20
CA ALA A 321 12.55 21.96 -2.49
C ALA A 321 11.50 20.82 -2.48
N ARG A 322 11.92 19.54 -2.56
CA ARG A 322 11.01 18.38 -2.45
C ARG A 322 10.89 17.79 -1.04
N ARG A 323 11.75 18.20 -0.10
CA ARG A 323 11.73 17.71 1.30
C ARG A 323 10.69 18.41 2.18
N ASP A 324 10.20 19.58 1.75
CA ASP A 324 9.26 20.41 2.52
C ASP A 324 7.78 19.98 2.37
N GLU A 325 7.47 18.95 1.58
CA GLU A 325 6.09 18.44 1.43
C GLU A 325 5.83 17.13 2.17
N ASP A 326 6.85 16.35 2.56
CA ASP A 326 6.66 15.08 3.27
C ASP A 326 6.36 15.28 4.76
N MET A 327 5.49 14.44 5.34
CA MET A 327 5.24 14.50 6.79
C MET A 327 6.53 14.22 7.58
N ARG A 328 6.92 15.23 8.35
CA ARG A 328 8.08 15.26 9.23
C ARG A 328 7.62 15.04 10.68
N PHE A 329 8.33 14.14 11.37
CA PHE A 329 8.14 13.88 12.79
C PHE A 329 9.35 14.31 13.59
N VAL A 330 9.19 15.23 14.53
CA VAL A 330 10.26 15.67 15.43
C VAL A 330 9.73 15.86 16.85
N VAL A 331 10.58 15.63 17.84
CA VAL A 331 10.26 15.96 19.24
C VAL A 331 10.47 17.45 19.46
N VAL A 332 9.49 18.10 20.05
CA VAL A 332 9.52 19.52 20.40
C VAL A 332 9.32 19.67 21.89
N ARG A 333 10.05 20.60 22.50
CA ARG A 333 9.88 21.07 23.86
C ARG A 333 9.34 22.49 23.84
N GLY A 334 8.31 22.72 24.64
CA GLY A 334 7.75 24.05 24.85
C GLY A 334 8.83 25.04 25.30
N THR A 335 8.73 26.29 24.86
CA THR A 335 9.60 27.37 25.32
C THR A 335 8.74 28.48 25.89
N ASN A 336 8.57 28.50 27.21
CA ASN A 336 7.80 29.54 27.88
C ASN A 336 8.40 29.82 29.26
N PRO A 337 8.60 31.10 29.65
CA PRO A 337 9.07 31.46 31.00
C PRO A 337 8.26 30.83 32.14
N LEU A 338 6.98 30.55 31.92
CA LEU A 338 6.10 29.92 32.90
C LEU A 338 6.42 28.46 33.19
N CYS A 339 7.08 27.75 32.26
CA CYS A 339 7.37 26.32 32.42
C CYS A 339 8.86 25.97 32.34
N ASN A 340 9.74 26.90 31.96
CA ASN A 340 11.17 26.60 31.84
C ASN A 340 11.78 26.18 33.19
N PRO A 341 12.57 25.08 33.26
CA PRO A 341 13.05 24.21 32.17
C PRO A 341 12.17 22.97 31.88
N ASP A 342 11.05 22.85 32.56
CA ASP A 342 10.17 21.68 32.68
C ASP A 342 8.99 21.67 31.70
N CYS A 343 9.07 22.47 30.63
CA CYS A 343 8.02 22.58 29.63
C CYS A 343 7.64 21.22 29.01
N PRO A 344 6.37 21.05 28.62
CA PRO A 344 5.90 19.81 28.03
C PRO A 344 6.59 19.54 26.69
N GLU A 345 6.77 18.26 26.39
CA GLU A 345 7.27 17.77 25.11
C GLU A 345 6.13 17.17 24.27
N TRP A 346 6.23 17.25 22.96
CA TRP A 346 5.28 16.65 22.01
C TRP A 346 6.00 16.22 20.73
N ILE A 347 5.30 15.45 19.90
CA ILE A 347 5.73 15.11 18.55
C ILE A 347 5.06 16.10 17.59
N SER A 348 5.84 16.94 16.92
CA SER A 348 5.35 17.73 15.77
C SER A 348 5.27 16.81 14.56
N ALA A 349 4.09 16.73 13.94
CA ALA A 349 3.78 15.97 12.73
C ALA A 349 3.27 16.92 11.63
N GLU A 350 4.19 17.43 10.81
CA GLU A 350 3.88 18.48 9.82
C GLU A 350 4.27 18.07 8.41
N GLY A 351 3.37 18.34 7.44
CA GLY A 351 3.57 18.03 6.02
C GLY A 351 2.45 17.19 5.43
N ALA A 352 2.57 16.79 4.18
CA ALA A 352 1.62 15.90 3.50
C ALA A 352 1.82 14.45 3.95
N ILE A 353 0.72 13.72 4.04
CA ILE A 353 0.76 12.29 4.37
C ILE A 353 1.20 11.53 3.12
N THR A 354 2.36 10.89 3.19
CA THR A 354 2.96 10.14 2.08
C THR A 354 3.21 8.68 2.49
N PRO A 355 3.54 7.78 1.55
CA PRO A 355 3.82 6.37 1.86
C PRO A 355 4.91 6.15 2.91
N GLN A 356 5.77 7.14 3.18
CA GLN A 356 6.81 7.07 4.20
C GLN A 356 6.33 7.49 5.60
N THR A 357 5.16 8.14 5.71
CA THR A 357 4.65 8.71 6.97
C THR A 357 4.59 7.68 8.11
N PRO A 358 4.03 6.47 7.95
CA PRO A 358 3.96 5.49 9.04
C PRO A 358 5.34 5.02 9.50
N GLN A 359 6.28 4.83 8.56
CA GLN A 359 7.63 4.38 8.87
C GLN A 359 8.42 5.46 9.63
N LYS A 360 8.33 6.72 9.20
CA LYS A 360 8.96 7.86 9.90
C LYS A 360 8.41 8.00 11.32
N LEU A 361 7.09 7.86 11.50
CA LEU A 361 6.47 7.86 12.83
C LEU A 361 6.98 6.69 13.69
N ARG A 362 6.98 5.47 13.15
CA ARG A 362 7.46 4.27 13.87
C ARG A 362 8.92 4.42 14.30
N GLN A 363 9.78 4.93 13.43
CA GLN A 363 11.19 5.20 13.73
C GLN A 363 11.33 6.17 14.90
N LEU A 364 10.58 7.29 14.88
CA LEU A 364 10.60 8.24 16.00
C LEU A 364 10.11 7.60 17.30
N LEU A 365 8.96 6.91 17.26
CA LEU A 365 8.40 6.24 18.44
C LEU A 365 9.36 5.20 19.03
N ALA A 366 10.11 4.49 18.20
CA ALA A 366 11.15 3.57 18.65
C ALA A 366 12.28 4.30 19.43
N THR A 367 12.66 5.51 19.03
CA THR A 367 13.65 6.32 19.76
C THR A 367 13.13 6.85 21.10
N LEU A 368 11.80 7.01 21.25
CA LEU A 368 11.16 7.47 22.48
C LEU A 368 10.99 6.36 23.53
N GLY A 369 11.07 5.09 23.12
CA GLY A 369 10.93 3.95 24.01
C GLY A 369 9.55 3.91 24.68
N LYS A 370 9.51 4.01 26.02
CA LYS A 370 8.26 4.00 26.81
C LYS A 370 7.59 5.37 26.94
N ARG A 371 8.20 6.43 26.42
CA ARG A 371 7.68 7.80 26.58
C ARG A 371 6.49 8.02 25.65
N GLN A 372 5.34 8.35 26.23
CA GLN A 372 4.13 8.70 25.49
C GLN A 372 4.06 10.21 25.34
N LEU A 373 4.37 10.69 24.14
CA LEU A 373 4.27 12.11 23.81
C LEU A 373 3.04 12.34 22.93
N PRO A 374 2.25 13.40 23.17
CA PRO A 374 1.13 13.74 22.30
C PRO A 374 1.63 14.10 20.90
N VAL A 375 0.84 13.79 19.88
CA VAL A 375 1.12 14.13 18.48
C VAL A 375 0.35 15.39 18.11
N VAL A 376 1.07 16.43 17.68
CA VAL A 376 0.52 17.68 17.18
C VAL A 376 0.60 17.67 15.66
N ILE A 377 -0.55 17.59 14.99
CA ILE A 377 -0.65 17.39 13.55
C ILE A 377 -1.14 18.64 12.80
N SER A 378 -0.41 19.00 11.74
CA SER A 378 -0.82 19.98 10.74
C SER A 378 -0.54 19.41 9.35
N SER A 379 -1.60 19.11 8.61
CA SER A 379 -1.48 18.42 7.33
C SER A 379 -2.66 18.70 6.40
N LYS A 380 -2.34 18.99 5.13
CA LYS A 380 -3.31 19.10 4.03
C LYS A 380 -3.83 17.73 3.54
N GLY A 381 -3.53 16.66 4.28
CA GLY A 381 -3.87 15.29 3.88
C GLY A 381 -2.84 14.69 2.93
N GLY A 382 -3.27 13.73 2.13
CA GLY A 382 -2.39 12.94 1.27
C GLY A 382 -2.92 11.52 1.10
N ASP A 383 -2.05 10.53 1.21
CA ASP A 383 -2.39 9.12 1.02
C ASP A 383 -3.31 8.59 2.14
N LEU A 384 -4.53 8.17 1.77
CA LEU A 384 -5.53 7.62 2.69
C LEU A 384 -4.96 6.48 3.52
N PHE A 385 -4.34 5.54 2.84
CA PHE A 385 -3.87 4.31 3.43
C PHE A 385 -2.78 4.63 4.48
N SER A 386 -1.79 5.45 4.13
CA SER A 386 -0.73 5.89 5.04
C SER A 386 -1.29 6.62 6.27
N ALA A 387 -2.38 7.38 6.12
CA ALA A 387 -3.06 7.98 7.25
C ALA A 387 -3.71 6.95 8.19
N LEU A 388 -4.38 5.94 7.64
CA LEU A 388 -4.96 4.84 8.45
C LEU A 388 -3.85 4.09 9.21
N ALA A 389 -2.73 3.82 8.55
CA ALA A 389 -1.59 3.14 9.17
C ALA A 389 -0.94 3.97 10.27
N ALA A 390 -0.69 5.26 10.02
CA ALA A 390 -0.17 6.17 11.03
C ALA A 390 -1.14 6.31 12.21
N GLY A 391 -2.45 6.38 11.94
CA GLY A 391 -3.48 6.39 12.98
C GLY A 391 -3.52 5.11 13.82
N ARG A 392 -3.36 3.92 13.22
CA ARG A 392 -3.21 2.68 13.99
C ARG A 392 -1.98 2.67 14.89
N LEU A 393 -0.84 3.18 14.41
CA LEU A 393 0.38 3.30 15.24
C LEU A 393 0.16 4.24 16.42
N ILE A 394 -0.55 5.35 16.22
CA ILE A 394 -0.94 6.28 17.28
C ILE A 394 -1.83 5.56 18.31
N HIS A 395 -2.83 4.81 17.83
CA HIS A 395 -3.79 4.09 18.67
C HIS A 395 -3.09 3.00 19.50
N GLU A 396 -2.27 2.16 18.86
CA GLU A 396 -1.52 1.07 19.50
C GLU A 396 -0.58 1.58 20.60
N LYS A 397 -0.04 2.79 20.43
CA LYS A 397 0.83 3.45 21.41
C LYS A 397 0.07 4.34 22.41
N ASN A 398 -1.25 4.30 22.40
CA ASN A 398 -2.13 5.07 23.28
C ASN A 398 -1.83 6.59 23.28
N LEU A 399 -1.48 7.15 22.13
CA LEU A 399 -1.07 8.55 22.06
C LEU A 399 -2.27 9.49 21.97
N ASP A 400 -2.17 10.63 22.66
CA ASP A 400 -3.08 11.76 22.46
C ASP A 400 -2.72 12.48 21.15
N VAL A 401 -3.71 12.97 20.42
CA VAL A 401 -3.52 13.71 19.17
C VAL A 401 -4.29 15.03 19.20
N ALA A 402 -3.63 16.09 18.79
CA ALA A 402 -4.23 17.41 18.63
C ALA A 402 -3.92 17.98 17.25
N VAL A 403 -4.92 18.61 16.64
CA VAL A 403 -4.70 19.43 15.45
C VAL A 403 -4.08 20.76 15.89
N GLY A 404 -2.87 21.01 15.43
CA GLY A 404 -2.07 22.19 15.78
C GLY A 404 -0.83 22.26 14.90
N ARG A 405 -0.25 23.45 14.74
CA ARG A 405 1.03 23.64 14.08
C ARG A 405 2.09 23.95 15.14
N THR A 406 3.30 23.49 14.92
CA THR A 406 4.47 23.84 15.73
C THR A 406 5.23 24.97 15.05
N ASP A 407 5.41 26.07 15.77
CA ASP A 407 6.33 27.13 15.40
C ASP A 407 7.66 26.89 16.11
N PHE A 408 8.71 26.65 15.33
CA PHE A 408 10.03 26.31 15.86
C PHE A 408 10.78 27.57 16.29
N VAL A 409 11.23 27.59 17.54
CA VAL A 409 12.01 28.70 18.09
C VAL A 409 13.50 28.40 17.94
N GLY A 410 14.21 29.29 17.24
CA GLY A 410 15.66 29.21 17.05
C GLY A 410 16.07 28.70 15.67
N CYS A 411 15.73 27.46 15.32
CA CYS A 411 16.00 26.94 13.97
C CYS A 411 14.93 25.94 13.52
N ASP A 412 14.66 25.90 12.22
CA ASP A 412 13.78 24.90 11.62
C ASP A 412 14.50 23.56 11.50
N PRO A 413 13.89 22.44 11.91
CA PRO A 413 14.46 21.09 11.79
C PRO A 413 14.87 20.67 10.36
N GLY A 414 14.35 21.33 9.32
CA GLY A 414 14.73 21.15 7.92
C GLY A 414 16.02 21.87 7.52
N ALA A 415 16.52 22.81 8.34
CA ALA A 415 17.76 23.52 8.06
C ALA A 415 18.99 22.64 8.34
N TRP A 416 19.95 22.65 7.41
CA TRP A 416 21.12 21.77 7.39
C TRP A 416 22.04 21.83 8.62
N ASN A 417 21.95 22.88 9.43
CA ASN A 417 22.74 23.09 10.65
C ASN A 417 21.88 23.08 11.92
N CYS A 418 20.61 22.69 11.84
CA CYS A 418 19.72 22.66 12.99
C CYS A 418 19.79 21.30 13.68
N LEU A 419 20.30 21.28 14.92
CA LEU A 419 20.39 20.08 15.75
C LEU A 419 19.51 20.24 16.98
N ALA A 420 18.71 19.22 17.27
CA ALA A 420 17.91 19.14 18.48
C ALA A 420 18.83 19.16 19.72
N LYS A 421 18.48 19.99 20.71
CA LYS A 421 19.19 20.03 22.00
C LYS A 421 18.54 19.01 22.93
N GLU A 422 19.32 18.12 23.53
CA GLU A 422 18.82 17.05 24.42
C GLU A 422 17.70 16.20 23.79
N GLY A 423 17.76 16.02 22.46
CA GLY A 423 16.79 15.24 21.69
C GLY A 423 15.46 15.95 21.39
N ALA A 424 15.32 17.25 21.68
CA ALA A 424 14.13 18.03 21.34
C ALA A 424 14.48 19.38 20.69
N TYR A 425 13.62 19.85 19.78
CA TYR A 425 13.66 21.22 19.26
C TYR A 425 12.88 22.16 20.18
N ALA A 426 13.26 23.42 20.27
CA ALA A 426 12.47 24.42 20.97
C ALA A 426 11.32 24.87 20.07
N GLY A 427 10.10 24.99 20.61
CA GLY A 427 8.96 25.44 19.83
C GLY A 427 7.74 25.81 20.65
N LEU A 428 6.73 26.33 19.95
CA LEU A 428 5.41 26.68 20.47
C LEU A 428 4.35 25.97 19.61
N SER A 429 3.30 25.47 20.24
CA SER A 429 2.11 25.01 19.52
C SER A 429 1.20 26.20 19.22
N ILE A 430 0.62 26.23 18.02
CA ILE A 430 -0.34 27.22 17.54
C ILE A 430 -1.59 26.47 17.09
N ASP A 431 -2.78 26.97 17.44
CA ASP A 431 -4.07 26.44 17.00
C ASP A 431 -4.77 27.30 15.92
N ALA A 432 -4.24 28.48 15.64
CA ALA A 432 -4.74 29.41 14.64
C ALA A 432 -4.24 29.12 13.22
N GLY A 433 -5.17 29.05 12.25
CA GLY A 433 -4.83 28.88 10.82
C GLY A 433 -4.28 27.50 10.47
N VAL A 434 -4.50 26.50 11.34
CA VAL A 434 -4.03 25.13 11.16
C VAL A 434 -5.05 24.32 10.36
N GLU A 435 -4.56 23.47 9.46
CA GLU A 435 -5.38 22.61 8.61
C GLU A 435 -5.11 21.13 8.91
N CYS A 436 -6.18 20.36 8.96
CA CYS A 436 -6.15 18.90 9.00
C CYS A 436 -7.18 18.36 8.01
N ASP A 437 -6.73 18.12 6.78
CA ASP A 437 -7.62 17.80 5.68
C ASP A 437 -7.64 16.29 5.39
N SER A 438 -8.84 15.74 5.26
CA SER A 438 -9.15 14.42 4.67
C SER A 438 -8.35 13.26 5.25
N ALA A 439 -7.23 12.86 4.63
CA ALA A 439 -6.34 11.83 5.16
C ALA A 439 -5.90 12.18 6.61
N CYS A 440 -5.60 13.45 6.89
CA CYS A 440 -5.20 13.90 8.23
C CYS A 440 -6.23 13.57 9.31
N ALA A 441 -7.51 13.72 9.02
CA ALA A 441 -8.57 13.44 9.98
C ALA A 441 -8.66 11.94 10.34
N PHE A 442 -8.24 11.05 9.44
CA PHE A 442 -8.14 9.63 9.75
C PHE A 442 -6.89 9.32 10.59
N MET A 443 -5.78 10.03 10.40
CA MET A 443 -4.64 9.93 11.30
C MET A 443 -4.99 10.45 12.71
N LEU A 444 -5.73 11.57 12.81
CA LEU A 444 -6.29 12.09 14.06
C LEU A 444 -7.20 11.08 14.77
N ALA A 445 -8.03 10.35 14.02
CA ALA A 445 -8.93 9.33 14.55
C ALA A 445 -8.21 8.24 15.36
N GLY A 446 -6.92 8.02 15.12
CA GLY A 446 -6.08 7.09 15.88
C GLY A 446 -5.85 7.48 17.34
N GLY A 447 -5.99 8.77 17.68
CA GLY A 447 -5.69 9.26 19.03
C GLY A 447 -6.66 8.76 20.10
N ILE A 448 -6.14 8.58 21.33
CA ILE A 448 -6.97 8.26 22.51
C ILE A 448 -7.75 9.49 22.96
N ARG A 449 -7.07 10.63 23.14
CA ARG A 449 -7.71 11.95 23.18
C ARG A 449 -7.47 12.65 21.85
N ARG A 450 -8.53 13.21 21.29
CA ARG A 450 -8.56 13.82 19.95
C ARG A 450 -9.06 15.25 20.07
N LEU A 451 -8.14 16.20 19.95
CA LEU A 451 -8.38 17.62 20.18
C LEU A 451 -8.35 18.41 18.88
N VAL A 452 -9.37 19.22 18.65
CA VAL A 452 -9.44 20.16 17.52
C VAL A 452 -9.95 21.48 18.07
N GLY A 453 -9.06 22.47 18.14
CA GLY A 453 -9.41 23.80 18.63
C GLY A 453 -10.41 24.50 17.70
N PRO A 454 -11.16 25.50 18.20
CA PRO A 454 -12.16 26.23 17.41
C PRO A 454 -11.56 27.01 16.23
N GLN A 455 -10.28 27.38 16.33
CA GLN A 455 -9.52 28.07 15.28
C GLN A 455 -8.86 27.12 14.26
N ALA A 456 -8.86 25.81 14.53
CA ALA A 456 -8.37 24.81 13.60
C ALA A 456 -9.44 24.47 12.55
N ARG A 457 -8.99 24.21 11.32
CA ARG A 457 -9.82 23.73 10.22
C ARG A 457 -9.60 22.23 10.07
N LEU A 458 -10.65 21.45 10.29
CA LEU A 458 -10.68 20.05 9.93
C LEU A 458 -11.71 19.82 8.82
N SER A 459 -11.28 19.17 7.75
CA SER A 459 -12.12 18.88 6.60
C SER A 459 -12.12 17.39 6.28
N LEU A 460 -13.20 16.93 5.64
CA LEU A 460 -13.32 15.56 5.16
C LEU A 460 -14.03 15.54 3.80
N TYR A 461 -13.53 14.70 2.90
CA TYR A 461 -14.24 14.28 1.69
C TYR A 461 -14.10 12.74 1.48
N PRO A 462 -14.98 12.11 0.69
CA PRO A 462 -14.87 10.69 0.37
C PRO A 462 -13.59 10.38 -0.41
N MET A 463 -12.69 9.58 0.17
CA MET A 463 -11.40 9.22 -0.46
C MET A 463 -11.40 7.86 -1.17
N GLY A 464 -12.55 7.19 -1.30
CA GLY A 464 -12.66 5.82 -1.82
C GLY A 464 -12.66 4.75 -0.71
N GLN A 465 -12.58 3.47 -1.09
CA GLN A 465 -12.38 2.31 -0.18
C GLN A 465 -13.34 2.26 1.03
N LYS A 466 -14.63 2.47 0.77
CA LYS A 466 -15.73 2.57 1.74
C LYS A 466 -15.67 1.57 2.90
N LEU A 467 -15.51 0.29 2.58
CA LEU A 467 -15.49 -0.78 3.58
C LEU A 467 -14.30 -0.66 4.54
N MET A 468 -13.14 -0.24 4.03
CA MET A 468 -11.92 -0.08 4.82
C MET A 468 -12.02 1.13 5.74
N VAL A 469 -12.49 2.26 5.24
CA VAL A 469 -12.71 3.47 6.05
C VAL A 469 -13.73 3.18 7.15
N LYS A 470 -14.81 2.46 6.84
CA LYS A 470 -15.80 2.05 7.83
C LYS A 470 -15.18 1.16 8.92
N ALA A 471 -14.45 0.11 8.53
CA ALA A 471 -13.80 -0.80 9.47
C ALA A 471 -12.79 -0.06 10.37
N TYR A 472 -12.01 0.86 9.80
CA TYR A 472 -11.06 1.67 10.56
C TYR A 472 -11.75 2.59 11.56
N LEU A 473 -12.84 3.27 11.18
CA LEU A 473 -13.58 4.11 12.13
C LEU A 473 -14.19 3.29 13.26
N GLU A 474 -14.70 2.09 12.97
CA GLU A 474 -15.18 1.15 13.98
C GLU A 474 -14.06 0.69 14.92
N GLU A 475 -12.87 0.38 14.38
CA GLU A 475 -11.66 0.05 15.14
C GLU A 475 -11.26 1.19 16.11
N MET A 476 -11.39 2.45 15.67
CA MET A 476 -11.09 3.64 16.48
C MET A 476 -12.23 4.08 17.41
N ALA A 477 -13.29 3.27 17.53
CA ALA A 477 -14.51 3.57 18.30
C ALA A 477 -15.20 4.88 17.89
N ILE A 478 -15.21 5.20 16.59
CA ILE A 478 -15.87 6.36 16.01
C ILE A 478 -17.22 5.95 15.42
N SER A 479 -18.24 6.80 15.59
CA SER A 479 -19.58 6.50 15.11
C SER A 479 -19.63 6.34 13.59
N SER A 480 -20.32 5.30 13.13
CA SER A 480 -20.64 5.11 11.70
C SER A 480 -21.47 6.26 11.11
N ALA A 481 -22.05 7.13 11.94
CA ALA A 481 -22.67 8.39 11.51
C ALA A 481 -21.66 9.34 10.84
N LEU A 482 -20.38 9.31 11.22
CA LEU A 482 -19.32 10.07 10.55
C LEU A 482 -19.17 9.58 9.10
N PHE A 483 -19.14 8.27 8.88
CA PHE A 483 -19.05 7.68 7.55
C PHE A 483 -20.22 8.12 6.65
N ALA A 484 -21.45 8.06 7.17
CA ALA A 484 -22.63 8.55 6.45
C ALA A 484 -22.58 10.06 6.16
N ALA A 485 -21.99 10.86 7.07
CA ALA A 485 -21.78 12.29 6.87
C ALA A 485 -20.70 12.60 5.82
N ILE A 486 -19.68 11.75 5.69
CA ILE A 486 -18.66 11.84 4.63
C ILE A 486 -19.29 11.48 3.27
N GLU A 487 -20.02 10.36 3.17
CA GLU A 487 -20.59 9.88 1.89
C GLU A 487 -21.59 10.85 1.25
N ARG A 488 -22.29 11.65 2.05
CA ARG A 488 -23.24 12.66 1.56
C ARG A 488 -22.55 13.92 1.02
N ARG A 489 -21.22 14.03 1.10
CA ARG A 489 -20.45 15.20 0.65
C ARG A 489 -19.77 14.89 -0.68
N SER A 490 -19.99 15.74 -1.67
CA SER A 490 -19.33 15.68 -2.99
C SER A 490 -18.10 16.59 -3.11
N VAL A 491 -17.84 17.44 -2.11
CA VAL A 491 -16.73 18.42 -2.07
C VAL A 491 -16.20 18.50 -0.63
N GLU A 492 -14.92 18.81 -0.48
CA GLU A 492 -14.28 19.10 0.80
C GLU A 492 -15.05 20.19 1.56
N ARG A 493 -15.47 19.89 2.79
CA ARG A 493 -16.15 20.84 3.67
C ARG A 493 -15.62 20.72 5.08
N ARG A 494 -15.51 21.86 5.75
CA ARG A 494 -15.23 21.95 7.18
C ARG A 494 -16.23 21.11 7.97
N LEU A 495 -15.77 20.43 9.01
CA LEU A 495 -16.63 19.83 10.01
C LEU A 495 -16.86 20.81 11.15
N GLU A 496 -18.12 21.00 11.52
CA GLU A 496 -18.49 21.81 12.68
C GLU A 496 -18.04 21.12 13.98
N PRO A 497 -17.51 21.85 14.97
CA PRO A 497 -17.00 21.28 16.22
C PRO A 497 -18.00 20.35 16.94
N ASP A 498 -19.26 20.77 17.06
CA ASP A 498 -20.30 19.97 17.70
C ASP A 498 -20.59 18.66 16.95
N MET A 499 -20.48 18.67 15.62
CA MET A 499 -20.64 17.48 14.80
C MET A 499 -19.49 16.51 15.03
N MET A 500 -18.25 17.01 15.13
CA MET A 500 -17.07 16.18 15.40
C MET A 500 -17.17 15.48 16.75
N LEU A 501 -17.65 16.19 17.78
CA LEU A 501 -17.87 15.62 19.11
C LEU A 501 -19.01 14.58 19.09
N LYS A 502 -20.13 14.91 18.45
CA LYS A 502 -21.31 14.03 18.36
C LYS A 502 -21.02 12.70 17.69
N VAL A 503 -20.19 12.69 16.66
CA VAL A 503 -19.81 11.46 15.93
C VAL A 503 -18.58 10.77 16.52
N GLY A 504 -17.98 11.33 17.57
CA GLY A 504 -16.82 10.76 18.26
C GLY A 504 -15.48 10.97 17.54
N LEU A 505 -15.43 11.83 16.51
CA LEU A 505 -14.16 12.17 15.84
C LEU A 505 -13.22 12.94 16.78
N THR A 506 -13.78 13.85 17.59
CA THR A 506 -13.06 14.53 18.67
C THR A 506 -13.55 14.03 20.03
N THR A 507 -12.67 13.98 21.01
CA THR A 507 -13.05 13.60 22.39
C THR A 507 -13.36 14.84 23.25
N SER A 508 -12.88 16.01 22.86
CA SER A 508 -13.26 17.30 23.47
C SER A 508 -13.08 18.46 22.48
N LEU A 509 -13.60 19.63 22.85
CA LEU A 509 -13.47 20.88 22.08
C LEU A 509 -12.25 21.72 22.51
N GLN A 510 -11.33 21.14 23.30
CA GLN A 510 -10.12 21.83 23.72
C GLN A 510 -9.15 22.03 22.55
N SER A 511 -8.36 23.10 22.60
CA SER A 511 -7.25 23.33 21.66
C SER A 511 -6.06 22.43 21.97
N VAL A 512 -5.04 22.49 21.12
CA VAL A 512 -3.74 21.83 21.33
C VAL A 512 -3.11 22.20 22.68
N ASP A 513 -3.40 23.39 23.22
CA ASP A 513 -2.85 23.88 24.49
C ASP A 513 -3.19 22.99 25.69
N ALA A 514 -4.25 22.19 25.61
CA ALA A 514 -4.56 21.22 26.66
C ALA A 514 -3.53 20.07 26.75
N LEU A 515 -2.66 19.92 25.75
CA LEU A 515 -1.57 18.93 25.70
C LEU A 515 -0.17 19.55 25.70
N THR A 516 -0.04 20.82 25.32
CA THR A 516 1.26 21.50 25.10
C THR A 516 1.40 22.82 25.86
N GLY A 517 0.35 23.29 26.54
CA GLY A 517 0.34 24.56 27.24
C GLY A 517 1.36 24.61 28.38
N ALA A 518 1.92 25.78 28.65
CA ALA A 518 2.98 25.95 29.64
C ALA A 518 2.55 25.52 31.07
N THR A 519 1.27 25.64 31.41
CA THR A 519 0.77 25.35 32.76
C THR A 519 0.38 23.88 32.98
N ILE A 520 0.36 23.04 31.95
CA ILE A 520 -0.14 21.65 32.10
C ILE A 520 0.73 20.81 33.03
N CYS A 521 2.02 21.16 33.16
CA CYS A 521 2.96 20.44 34.01
C CYS A 521 2.78 20.72 35.50
N GLU A 522 1.92 21.67 35.86
CA GLU A 522 1.48 21.94 37.23
C GLU A 522 0.26 21.10 37.65
N ALA A 523 -0.38 20.40 36.72
CA ALA A 523 -1.55 19.58 36.99
C ALA A 523 -1.21 18.36 37.87
N VAL A 524 -2.20 17.90 38.63
CA VAL A 524 -2.11 16.68 39.45
C VAL A 524 -3.20 15.68 38.99
N PRO A 525 -2.82 14.49 38.47
CA PRO A 525 -1.46 13.99 38.29
C PRO A 525 -0.70 14.73 37.17
N ARG A 526 0.63 14.83 37.31
CA ARG A 526 1.49 15.48 36.31
C ARG A 526 1.47 14.71 34.99
N PRO A 527 1.24 15.36 33.84
CA PRO A 527 1.24 14.69 32.54
C PRO A 527 2.58 14.01 32.22
N GLU A 528 2.53 12.84 31.55
CA GLU A 528 3.72 12.06 31.19
C GLU A 528 4.66 12.76 30.22
N ASN A 529 4.14 13.73 29.48
CA ASN A 529 4.91 14.52 28.52
C ASN A 529 5.66 15.69 29.16
N CYS A 530 5.56 15.88 30.47
CA CYS A 530 6.37 16.81 31.24
C CYS A 530 7.60 16.11 31.82
N ARG A 531 8.80 16.69 31.67
CA ARG A 531 10.01 16.10 32.27
C ARG A 531 9.99 16.24 33.80
N ILE A 532 10.39 15.18 34.50
CA ILE A 532 10.76 15.22 35.92
C ILE A 532 12.28 15.20 35.97
N ARG A 533 12.92 16.22 36.53
CA ARG A 533 14.32 16.07 36.96
C ARG A 533 14.36 15.34 38.31
N PRO A 534 15.33 14.43 38.53
CA PRO A 534 15.76 14.13 39.89
C PRO A 534 16.17 15.46 40.52
N SER A 535 15.68 15.75 41.72
CA SER A 535 16.12 16.94 42.44
C SER A 535 17.64 16.89 42.57
N ALA A 536 18.32 18.02 42.38
CA ALA A 536 19.75 18.16 42.65
C ALA A 536 20.11 17.88 44.13
N ASN A 537 19.13 17.53 44.97
CA ASN A 537 19.31 17.15 46.37
C ASN A 537 19.39 15.63 46.58
N ALA A 538 19.16 14.79 45.56
CA ALA A 538 19.27 13.33 45.72
C ALA A 538 20.73 12.82 45.79
N GLU A 539 21.71 13.62 45.40
CA GLU A 539 23.15 13.33 45.58
C GLU A 539 23.72 13.86 46.92
N ALA A 540 22.92 14.59 47.72
CA ALA A 540 23.35 15.13 49.00
C ALA A 540 23.03 14.22 50.22
N ASP A 541 22.17 13.21 50.05
CA ASP A 541 21.74 12.30 51.14
C ASP A 541 22.31 10.87 51.02
N ALA A 542 23.36 10.66 50.24
CA ALA A 542 24.13 9.43 50.34
C ALA A 542 24.95 9.43 51.64
N PRO A 543 24.76 8.49 52.58
CA PRO A 543 25.55 8.46 53.81
C PRO A 543 27.01 8.25 53.45
N ALA A 544 27.88 9.09 54.01
CA ALA A 544 29.32 8.94 53.90
C ALA A 544 29.72 7.52 54.33
N LYS A 545 30.34 6.76 53.43
CA LYS A 545 31.00 5.51 53.78
C LYS A 545 32.11 5.83 54.78
N LEU A 546 31.93 5.39 56.02
CA LEU A 546 33.01 5.16 56.98
C LEU A 546 33.52 3.73 56.84
#